data_AF-A0A3D4CRX8-F1
#
_entry.id   AF-A0A3D4CRX8-F1
#
_cell.length_a   1.000
_cell.length_b   1.000
_cell.length_c   1.000
_cell.angle_alpha   90.00
_cell.angle_beta   90.00
_cell.angle_gamma   90.00
#
_symmetry.space_group_name_H-M   'P 1'
#
loop_
_entity.id
_entity.type
_entity.pdbx_description
1 polymer ?
#
loop_
_entity_poly.entity_id
_entity_poly.type
_entity_poly.pdbx_seq_one_letter_code
_entity_poly.pdbx_strand_id
1 'polypeptide(L)' 'VNDYFRGREDDLAALRKNTRMLAPRDIAQVVLQILEAPSHVEIGDVILRSTDQTV' A
#
# COMPACT_ATOMS: atom_id res chain seq x y z
N VAL A 1 -1.12 -18.05 -2.78
CA VAL A 1 -1.14 -16.66 -2.25
C VAL A 1 -0.58 -15.64 -3.27
N ASN A 2 -0.35 -15.97 -4.55
CA ASN A 2 0.19 -15.01 -5.52
C ASN A 2 -0.45 -15.17 -6.91
N ASP A 3 -1.78 -15.33 -6.94
CA ASP A 3 -2.49 -15.58 -8.21
C ASP A 3 -3.04 -14.29 -8.84
N TYR A 4 -2.97 -13.15 -8.14
CA TYR A 4 -3.49 -11.86 -8.62
C TYR A 4 -2.86 -11.41 -9.95
N PHE A 5 -1.59 -11.79 -10.20
CA PHE A 5 -0.86 -11.47 -11.42
C PHE A 5 -0.53 -12.71 -12.28
N ARG A 6 -1.18 -13.85 -12.02
CA ARG A 6 -0.93 -15.06 -12.82
C ARG A 6 -1.37 -14.83 -14.27
N GLY A 7 -0.47 -14.98 -15.23
CA GLY A 7 -0.68 -14.66 -16.64
C GLY A 7 -0.54 -13.17 -16.99
N ARG A 8 -0.10 -12.34 -16.03
CA ARG A 8 0.16 -10.89 -16.18
C ARG A 8 1.49 -10.50 -15.53
N GLU A 9 2.45 -11.42 -15.55
CA GLU A 9 3.74 -11.25 -14.90
C GLU A 9 4.55 -10.08 -15.51
N ASP A 10 4.42 -9.89 -16.83
CA ASP A 10 5.05 -8.78 -17.54
C ASP A 10 4.46 -7.42 -17.15
N ASP A 11 3.14 -7.33 -16.96
CA ASP A 11 2.47 -6.14 -16.44
C ASP A 11 2.99 -5.79 -15.04
N LEU A 12 3.13 -6.81 -14.18
CA LEU A 12 3.67 -6.64 -12.82
C LEU A 12 5.12 -6.15 -12.85
N ALA A 13 5.95 -6.68 -13.74
CA ALA A 13 7.34 -6.26 -13.91
C ALA A 13 7.43 -4.80 -14.38
N ALA A 14 6.60 -4.42 -15.36
CA ALA A 14 6.52 -3.05 -15.85
C ALA A 14 6.04 -2.08 -14.76
N LEU A 15 5.01 -2.45 -14.00
CA LEU A 15 4.49 -1.67 -12.89
C LEU A 15 5.56 -1.44 -11.81
N ARG A 16 6.26 -2.50 -11.39
CA ARG A 16 7.35 -2.39 -10.40
C ARG A 16 8.50 -1.49 -10.85
N LYS A 17 8.77 -1.45 -12.16
CA LYS A 17 9.85 -0.62 -12.74
C LYS A 17 9.47 0.86 -12.81
N ASN A 18 8.19 1.14 -13.10
CA ASN A 18 7.74 2.49 -13.46
C ASN A 18 6.99 3.22 -12.33
N THR A 19 6.64 2.52 -11.26
CA THR A 19 5.85 3.04 -10.14
C THR A 19 6.64 2.89 -8.85
N ARG A 20 6.76 3.96 -8.05
CA ARG A 20 7.29 3.83 -6.69
C ARG A 20 6.32 3.03 -5.83
N MET A 21 6.64 1.77 -5.56
CA MET A 21 5.83 0.91 -4.69
C MET A 21 5.87 1.39 -3.24
N LEU A 22 4.78 1.15 -2.51
CA LEU A 22 4.77 1.31 -1.05
C LEU A 22 5.81 0.37 -0.44
N ALA A 23 6.66 0.91 0.43
CA ALA A 23 7.61 0.15 1.22
C ALA A 23 6.93 -0.37 2.50
N PRO A 24 7.43 -1.47 3.11
CA PRO A 24 6.93 -1.95 4.40
C PRO A 24 6.93 -0.88 5.49
N ARG A 25 7.90 0.04 5.46
CA ARG A 25 7.99 1.17 6.39
C ARG A 25 6.82 2.14 6.26
N ASP A 26 6.32 2.35 5.04
CA ASP A 26 5.19 3.25 4.79
C ASP A 26 3.91 2.70 5.46
N ILE A 27 3.74 1.37 5.44
CA ILE A 27 2.64 0.68 6.13
C ILE A 27 2.81 0.75 7.65
N ALA A 28 4.02 0.47 8.15
CA ALA A 28 4.29 0.51 9.59
C ALA A 28 4.03 1.90 10.20
N GLN A 29 4.35 2.97 9.47
CA GLN A 29 4.10 4.33 9.92
C GLN A 29 2.60 4.61 10.13
N VAL A 30 1.74 4.10 9.25
CA VAL A 30 0.29 4.25 9.38
C VAL A 30 -0.25 3.47 10.56
N VAL A 31 0.27 2.26 10.80
CA VAL A 31 -0.10 1.48 11.99
C VAL A 31 0.23 2.25 13.28
N LEU A 32 1.42 2.88 13.34
CA LEU A 32 1.78 3.73 14.49
C LEU A 32 0.81 4.90 14.65
N GLN A 33 0.43 5.58 13.56
CA GLN A 33 -0.57 6.65 13.63
C GLN A 33 -1.94 6.19 14.15
N ILE A 34 -2.36 4.97 13.80
CA ILE A 34 -3.59 4.38 14.33
C ILE A 34 -3.47 4.15 15.85
N LEU A 35 -2.34 3.59 16.29
CA LEU A 35 -2.10 3.29 17.71
C LEU A 35 -1.89 4.55 18.56
N GLU A 36 -1.34 5.61 17.97
CA GLU A 36 -1.06 6.90 18.61
C GLU A 36 -2.24 7.89 18.52
N ALA A 37 -3.36 7.47 17.93
CA ALA A 37 -4.55 8.31 17.83
C ALA A 37 -5.03 8.77 19.22
N PRO A 38 -5.54 10.01 19.37
CA PRO A 38 -6.13 10.46 20.62
C PRO A 38 -7.23 9.51 21.11
N SER A 39 -7.37 9.34 22.42
CA SER A 39 -8.27 8.34 23.03
C SER A 39 -9.77 8.45 22.66
N HIS A 40 -10.20 9.58 22.11
CA HIS A 40 -11.56 9.83 21.66
C HIS A 40 -11.72 9.67 20.14
N VAL A 41 -10.68 9.24 19.44
CA VAL A 41 -10.64 9.08 17.98
C VAL A 41 -10.46 7.62 17.66
N GLU A 42 -11.36 7.09 16.83
CA GLU A 42 -11.24 5.78 16.22
C GLU A 42 -10.87 5.95 14.75
N ILE A 43 -9.86 5.19 14.29
CA ILE A 43 -9.53 5.05 12.88
C ILE A 43 -9.92 3.64 12.46
N GLY A 44 -11.08 3.52 11.78
CA GLY A 44 -11.62 2.22 11.36
C GLY A 44 -10.92 1.63 10.15
N ASP A 45 -10.60 2.45 9.14
CA ASP A 45 -9.96 2.02 7.90
C ASP A 45 -8.96 3.06 7.39
N VAL A 46 -7.88 2.59 6.76
CA VAL A 46 -6.93 3.44 6.03
C VAL A 46 -6.63 2.82 4.67
N ILE A 47 -6.92 3.58 3.60
CA ILE A 47 -6.64 3.18 2.21
C ILE A 47 -5.33 3.83 1.77
N LEU A 48 -4.34 3.00 1.42
CA LEU A 48 -3.02 3.44 0.96
C LEU A 48 -2.76 2.95 -0.45
N ARG A 49 -2.19 3.82 -1.28
CA ARG A 49 -1.70 3.48 -2.62
C ARG A 49 -0.48 4.32 -2.96
N SER A 50 0.31 3.84 -3.92
CA SER A 50 1.33 4.70 -4.53
C SER A 50 0.65 5.86 -5.25
N THR A 51 1.22 7.06 -5.16
CA THR A 51 0.78 8.22 -5.95
C THR A 51 1.01 8.02 -7.44
N ASP A 52 1.98 7.19 -7.79
CA ASP A 52 2.35 6.88 -9.17
C ASP A 52 1.46 5.78 -9.77
N GLN A 53 0.63 5.13 -8.93
CA GLN A 53 -0.35 4.16 -9.38
C GLN A 53 -1.53 4.90 -10.02
N THR A 54 -1.45 5.05 -11.34
CA THR A 54 -2.56 5.46 -12.19
C THR A 54 -3.51 4.28 -12.39
N VAL A 55 -4.80 4.51 -12.18
CA VAL A 55 -5.88 3.51 -12.24
C VAL A 55 -6.20 3.20 -13.70
#